data_AF-A0A3M8EBF7-F1
#
_entry.id   AF-A0A3M8EBF7-F1
#
_cell.length_a   1.000
_cell.length_b   1.000
_cell.length_c   1.000
_cell.angle_alpha   90.00
_cell.angle_beta   90.00
_cell.angle_gamma   90.00
#
_symmetry.space_group_name_H-M   'P 1'
#
loop_
_entity.id
_entity.type
_entity.pdbx_description
1 polymer ?
#
loop_
_entity_poly.entity_id
_entity_poly.type
_entity_poly.pdbx_seq_one_letter_code
_entity_poly.pdbx_strand_id
1 'polypeptide(L)'
;MVYIDQDGEFWWFFVAAFVFFTEPGYQIQKYISPVAIKIDLRFGTHQKAIGFDVSVGIPKLAPIAGRLEYGKSYFWKNYGNYQGWETRKGWEASAFGGLATYSRTQFEAGEFSQTVGRISLGIPSFLGLDVSNDLWGDGGDRFRTSHVRLNFGPLRMGQALFTGDPGLKNRQTENINGKETYVKSPYGDPDKYRHGTFYLGFGPVEVGWDSEKTRNFFQNLVVHNLIGSPYFKDLSNLPQYRRKRPFIQFGWGPMW
;
A
#
# COMPACT_ATOMS: atom_id res chain seq x y z
N MET A 1 39.85 -6.88 10.71
CA MET A 1 39.54 -6.10 11.93
C MET A 1 38.08 -6.37 12.24
N VAL A 2 37.78 -7.09 13.32
CA VAL A 2 36.40 -7.35 13.77
C VAL A 2 36.09 -6.30 14.83
N TYR A 3 35.14 -5.41 14.54
CA TYR A 3 34.64 -4.45 15.52
C TYR A 3 33.80 -5.22 16.54
N ILE A 4 34.18 -5.15 17.82
CA ILE A 4 33.40 -5.68 18.94
C ILE A 4 32.87 -4.45 19.68
N ASP A 5 31.57 -4.21 19.57
CA ASP A 5 30.88 -3.14 20.28
C ASP A 5 30.82 -3.48 21.78
N GLN A 6 31.67 -2.84 22.58
CA GLN A 6 31.76 -3.09 24.02
C GLN A 6 30.60 -2.46 24.82
N ASP A 7 29.96 -1.43 24.27
CA ASP A 7 28.94 -0.63 24.94
C ASP A 7 27.52 -0.91 24.44
N GLY A 8 27.38 -1.66 23.34
CA GLY A 8 26.09 -2.03 22.76
C GLY A 8 25.40 -0.90 21.97
N GLU A 9 26.08 0.23 21.77
CA GLU A 9 25.56 1.40 21.05
C GLU A 9 25.15 1.07 19.61
N PHE A 10 25.88 0.17 18.97
CA PHE A 10 25.60 -0.31 17.61
C PHE A 10 24.28 -1.09 17.56
N TRP A 11 24.00 -1.91 18.59
CA TRP A 11 22.73 -2.62 18.70
C TRP A 11 21.55 -1.67 18.93
N TRP A 12 21.70 -0.69 19.82
CA TRP A 12 20.65 0.30 20.06
C TRP A 12 20.33 1.14 18.83
N PHE A 13 21.33 1.44 18.00
CA PHE A 13 21.11 2.08 16.72
C PHE A 13 20.22 1.25 15.79
N PHE A 14 20.47 -0.07 15.65
CA PHE A 14 19.60 -0.93 14.82
C PHE A 14 18.19 -1.06 15.38
N VAL A 15 18.05 -1.13 16.71
CA VAL A 15 16.74 -1.16 17.36
C VAL A 15 15.99 0.14 17.08
N ALA A 16 16.62 1.30 17.25
CA ALA A 16 16.03 2.60 16.94
C ALA A 16 15.69 2.71 15.44
N ALA A 17 16.59 2.27 14.56
CA ALA A 17 16.37 2.24 13.12
C ALA A 17 15.15 1.38 12.76
N PHE A 18 15.04 0.19 13.35
CA PHE A 18 13.89 -0.68 13.18
C PHE A 18 12.61 -0.01 13.70
N VAL A 19 12.62 0.50 14.92
CA VAL A 19 11.44 1.10 15.58
C VAL A 19 10.91 2.31 14.80
N PHE A 20 11.79 3.22 14.36
CA PHE A 20 11.36 4.51 13.79
C PHE A 20 11.35 4.57 12.27
N PHE A 21 12.01 3.66 11.55
CA PHE A 21 12.10 3.73 10.07
C PHE A 21 11.41 2.56 9.38
N THR A 22 10.78 1.65 10.13
CA THR A 22 10.07 0.50 9.56
C THR A 22 8.61 0.48 9.94
N GLU A 23 7.78 -0.08 9.06
CA GLU A 23 6.36 -0.26 9.35
C GLU A 23 6.11 -1.25 10.51
N PRO A 24 6.82 -2.39 10.65
CA PRO A 24 6.72 -3.22 11.85
C PRO A 24 7.07 -2.47 13.13
N GLY A 25 8.15 -1.68 13.12
CA GLY A 25 8.55 -0.86 14.27
C GLY A 25 7.47 0.15 14.65
N TYR A 26 6.89 0.83 13.66
CA TYR A 26 5.78 1.75 13.86
C TYR A 26 4.55 1.06 14.44
N GLN A 27 4.21 -0.16 13.97
CA GLN A 27 3.11 -0.94 14.52
C GLN A 27 3.41 -1.36 15.97
N ILE A 28 4.62 -1.84 16.28
CA ILE A 28 5.01 -2.19 17.66
C ILE A 28 4.86 -0.99 18.60
N GLN A 29 5.26 0.22 18.17
CA GLN A 29 5.03 1.43 18.96
C GLN A 29 3.54 1.62 19.30
N LYS A 30 2.63 1.45 18.32
CA LYS A 30 1.17 1.58 18.54
C LYS A 30 0.62 0.55 19.51
N TYR A 31 1.24 -0.61 19.68
CA TYR A 31 0.80 -1.63 20.64
C TYR A 31 1.03 -1.21 22.09
N ILE A 32 2.15 -0.53 22.35
CA ILE A 32 2.60 -0.23 23.72
C ILE A 32 2.48 1.24 24.10
N SER A 33 2.37 2.15 23.12
CA SER A 33 2.42 3.59 23.33
C SER A 33 1.17 4.29 22.82
N PRO A 34 0.69 5.33 23.54
CA PRO A 34 -0.38 6.18 23.04
C PRO A 34 0.06 6.99 21.82
N VAL A 35 1.35 7.27 21.65
CA VAL A 35 1.92 8.00 20.51
C VAL A 35 2.92 7.10 19.77
N ALA A 36 2.79 7.03 18.46
CA ALA A 36 3.71 6.33 17.58
C ALA A 36 4.17 7.29 16.47
N ILE A 37 5.45 7.20 16.09
CA ILE A 37 6.05 8.02 15.03
C ILE A 37 6.90 7.14 14.13
N LYS A 38 6.84 7.39 12.82
CA LYS A 38 7.70 6.76 11.83
C LYS A 38 8.26 7.80 10.89
N ILE A 39 9.55 7.70 10.60
CA ILE A 39 10.20 8.41 9.49
C ILE A 39 10.12 7.50 8.27
N ASP A 40 9.48 7.98 7.21
CA ASP A 40 9.25 7.25 5.98
C ASP A 40 10.32 7.60 4.95
N LEU A 41 11.23 6.66 4.71
CA LEU A 41 12.28 6.79 3.69
C LEU A 41 12.03 5.76 2.60
N ARG A 42 11.89 6.22 1.36
CA ARG A 42 11.66 5.36 0.20
C ARG A 42 12.67 5.64 -0.89
N PHE A 43 13.37 4.60 -1.32
CA PHE A 43 14.32 4.66 -2.41
C PHE A 43 14.20 3.42 -3.27
N GLY A 44 13.79 3.58 -4.53
CA GLY A 44 13.56 2.42 -5.38
C GLY A 44 13.18 2.77 -6.81
N THR A 45 12.86 1.72 -7.56
CA THR A 45 12.50 1.85 -8.97
C THR A 45 11.12 2.48 -9.17
N HIS A 46 10.22 2.39 -8.18
CA HIS A 46 8.85 2.89 -8.27
C HIS A 46 8.59 4.09 -7.36
N GLN A 47 9.18 4.11 -6.16
CA GLN A 47 9.01 5.21 -5.22
C GLN A 47 10.33 5.80 -4.77
N LYS A 48 10.40 7.13 -4.78
CA LYS A 48 11.46 7.93 -4.15
C LYS A 48 10.81 9.02 -3.32
N ALA A 49 10.92 8.92 -2.00
CA ALA A 49 10.22 9.81 -1.08
C ALA A 49 10.89 9.94 0.28
N ILE A 50 10.58 11.05 0.95
CA ILE A 50 10.84 11.26 2.38
C ILE A 50 9.57 11.77 3.03
N GLY A 51 9.31 11.36 4.26
CA GLY A 51 8.17 11.82 5.02
C GLY A 51 8.13 11.29 6.42
N PHE A 52 6.95 11.37 7.01
CA PHE A 52 6.68 10.83 8.33
C PHE A 52 5.23 10.37 8.44
N ASP A 53 4.97 9.49 9.41
CA ASP A 53 3.65 9.13 9.89
C ASP A 53 3.62 9.25 11.42
N VAL A 54 2.51 9.73 11.96
CA VAL A 54 2.22 9.86 13.39
C VAL A 54 0.87 9.23 13.67
N SER A 55 0.77 8.53 14.80
CA SER A 55 -0.51 8.00 15.28
C SER A 55 -0.67 8.26 16.77
N VAL A 56 -1.85 8.72 17.16
CA VAL A 56 -2.21 8.99 18.55
C VAL A 56 -3.50 8.24 18.89
N GLY A 57 -3.54 7.55 20.02
CA GLY A 57 -4.75 6.88 20.49
C GLY A 57 -4.51 5.86 21.59
N ILE A 58 -5.48 4.97 21.76
CA ILE A 58 -5.38 3.89 22.75
C ILE A 58 -4.33 2.86 22.25
N PRO A 59 -3.41 2.37 23.10
CA PRO A 59 -2.49 1.31 22.74
C PRO A 59 -3.22 0.04 22.29
N LYS A 60 -2.77 -0.58 21.20
CA LYS A 60 -3.48 -1.70 20.56
C LYS A 60 -3.56 -2.96 21.42
N LEU A 61 -2.72 -3.09 22.45
CA LEU A 61 -2.82 -4.19 23.43
C LEU A 61 -4.13 -4.17 24.23
N ALA A 62 -4.84 -3.05 24.28
CA ALA A 62 -6.17 -3.00 24.86
C ALA A 62 -7.13 -3.93 24.07
N PRO A 63 -8.15 -4.53 24.73
CA PRO A 63 -9.12 -5.40 24.05
C PRO A 63 -9.79 -4.73 22.84
N ILE A 64 -10.04 -3.42 22.94
CA ILE A 64 -10.51 -2.56 21.87
C ILE A 64 -9.68 -1.27 21.93
N ALA A 65 -9.18 -0.81 20.78
CA ALA A 65 -8.43 0.43 20.68
C ALA A 65 -8.86 1.23 19.44
N GLY A 66 -8.84 2.54 19.57
CA GLY A 66 -9.06 3.49 18.47
C GLY A 66 -7.89 4.47 18.40
N ARG A 67 -7.44 4.78 17.17
CA ARG A 67 -6.30 5.67 16.92
C ARG A 67 -6.59 6.58 15.73
N LEU A 68 -6.05 7.79 15.81
CA LEU A 68 -6.01 8.75 14.71
C LEU A 68 -4.64 8.71 14.06
N GLU A 69 -4.60 8.93 12.74
CA GLU A 69 -3.38 8.84 11.94
C GLU A 69 -3.21 10.08 11.08
N TYR A 70 -1.98 10.59 11.05
CA TYR A 70 -1.57 11.67 10.17
C TYR A 70 -0.19 11.37 9.58
N GLY A 71 -0.01 11.64 8.30
CA GLY A 71 1.29 11.49 7.65
C GLY A 71 1.47 12.49 6.53
N LYS A 72 2.73 12.74 6.19
CA LYS A 72 3.06 13.61 5.07
C LYS A 72 4.38 13.15 4.45
N SER A 73 4.37 12.97 3.13
CA SER A 73 5.59 12.64 2.38
C SER A 73 5.71 13.51 1.13
N TYR A 74 6.95 13.88 0.81
CA TYR A 74 7.29 14.46 -0.48
C TYR A 74 7.81 13.35 -1.40
N PHE A 75 7.17 13.21 -2.56
CA PHE A 75 7.56 12.26 -3.60
C PHE A 75 8.31 12.96 -4.72
N TRP A 76 9.53 12.51 -5.00
CA TRP A 76 10.20 12.78 -6.27
C TRP A 76 9.77 11.82 -7.36
N LYS A 77 9.24 10.66 -6.96
CA LYS A 77 8.69 9.65 -7.84
C LYS A 77 7.72 8.78 -7.07
N ASN A 78 6.55 8.54 -7.64
CA ASN A 78 5.58 7.54 -7.16
C ASN A 78 4.92 6.85 -8.37
N TYR A 79 4.04 5.89 -8.10
CA TYR A 79 3.15 5.31 -9.10
C TYR A 79 2.39 6.40 -9.87
N GLY A 80 2.12 6.14 -11.15
CA GLY A 80 1.54 7.13 -12.05
C GLY A 80 2.44 8.33 -12.37
N ASN A 81 3.75 8.24 -12.06
CA ASN A 81 4.72 9.32 -12.18
C ASN A 81 4.39 10.57 -11.32
N TYR A 82 3.63 10.40 -10.24
CA TYR A 82 3.33 11.50 -9.34
C TYR A 82 4.59 12.09 -8.68
N GLN A 83 4.60 13.43 -8.59
CA GLN A 83 5.60 14.22 -7.87
C GLN A 83 4.89 15.28 -7.02
N GLY A 84 5.37 15.49 -5.80
CA GLY A 84 4.82 16.49 -4.89
C GLY A 84 4.47 15.94 -3.51
N TRP A 85 3.71 16.73 -2.77
CA TRP A 85 3.31 16.41 -1.40
C TRP A 85 2.05 15.56 -1.36
N GLU A 86 2.17 14.39 -0.75
CA GLU A 86 1.03 13.57 -0.34
C GLU A 86 0.79 13.76 1.16
N THR A 87 -0.42 14.18 1.53
CA THR A 87 -0.87 14.19 2.93
C THR A 87 -1.79 13.00 3.18
N ARG A 88 -1.61 12.33 4.30
CA ARG A 88 -2.37 11.16 4.72
C ARG A 88 -3.10 11.48 6.02
N LYS A 89 -4.41 11.26 6.06
CA LYS A 89 -5.25 11.44 7.26
C LYS A 89 -6.13 10.22 7.41
N GLY A 90 -6.18 9.65 8.60
CA GLY A 90 -6.92 8.42 8.78
C GLY A 90 -7.26 8.12 10.23
N TRP A 91 -7.91 6.98 10.39
CA TRP A 91 -8.20 6.40 11.68
C TRP A 91 -8.06 4.87 11.60
N GLU A 92 -7.78 4.28 12.76
CA GLU A 92 -7.63 2.86 12.94
C GLU A 92 -8.48 2.43 14.14
N ALA A 93 -9.24 1.35 13.99
CA ALA A 93 -9.89 0.65 15.09
C ALA A 93 -9.35 -0.79 15.12
N SER A 94 -9.04 -1.26 16.32
CA SER A 94 -8.55 -2.63 16.52
C SER A 94 -9.25 -3.32 17.67
N ALA A 95 -9.41 -4.63 17.54
CA ALA A 95 -10.00 -5.51 18.54
C ALA A 95 -9.05 -6.69 18.85
N PHE A 96 -9.35 -7.40 19.94
CA PHE A 96 -8.62 -8.59 20.39
C PHE A 96 -7.13 -8.32 20.60
N GLY A 97 -6.80 -7.21 21.28
CA GLY A 97 -5.41 -6.84 21.53
C GLY A 97 -4.64 -6.52 20.24
N GLY A 98 -5.33 -5.97 19.23
CA GLY A 98 -4.72 -5.55 17.96
C GLY A 98 -4.73 -6.60 16.85
N LEU A 99 -5.19 -7.82 17.12
CA LEU A 99 -5.15 -8.95 16.17
C LEU A 99 -6.18 -8.85 15.04
N ALA A 100 -7.20 -8.01 15.20
CA ALA A 100 -8.09 -7.64 14.12
C ALA A 100 -8.12 -6.11 14.04
N THR A 101 -7.70 -5.55 12.91
CA THR A 101 -7.61 -4.11 12.71
C THR A 101 -8.36 -3.73 11.43
N TYR A 102 -9.15 -2.66 11.50
CA TYR A 102 -9.69 -1.97 10.34
C TYR A 102 -9.25 -0.51 10.39
N SER A 103 -8.81 0.03 9.26
CA SER A 103 -8.45 1.44 9.14
C SER A 103 -8.92 2.03 7.83
N ARG A 104 -9.00 3.36 7.81
CA ARG A 104 -9.33 4.13 6.61
C ARG A 104 -8.40 5.32 6.51
N THR A 105 -7.77 5.47 5.35
CA THR A 105 -6.79 6.53 5.08
C THR A 105 -7.19 7.32 3.86
N GLN A 106 -7.35 8.63 4.03
CA GLN A 106 -7.51 9.59 2.96
C GLN A 106 -6.12 10.08 2.52
N PHE A 107 -5.85 9.95 1.23
CA PHE A 107 -4.67 10.46 0.56
C PHE A 107 -5.04 11.75 -0.19
N GLU A 108 -4.35 12.83 0.11
CA GLU A 108 -4.46 14.11 -0.58
C GLU A 108 -3.20 14.29 -1.44
N ALA A 109 -3.32 14.04 -2.75
CA ALA A 109 -2.20 13.96 -3.69
C ALA A 109 -2.56 14.45 -5.10
N GLY A 110 -3.28 15.58 -5.22
CA GLY A 110 -3.72 16.11 -6.51
C GLY A 110 -4.71 15.16 -7.20
N GLU A 111 -4.44 14.79 -8.45
CA GLU A 111 -5.31 13.85 -9.20
C GLU A 111 -5.44 12.49 -8.52
N PHE A 112 -4.42 12.06 -7.76
CA PHE A 112 -4.36 10.77 -7.08
C PHE A 112 -4.99 10.80 -5.68
N SER A 113 -5.79 11.82 -5.39
CA SER A 113 -6.49 11.92 -4.12
C SER A 113 -7.62 10.89 -4.05
N GLN A 114 -7.58 10.05 -3.03
CA GLN A 114 -8.56 8.98 -2.82
C GLN A 114 -8.55 8.52 -1.37
N THR A 115 -9.55 7.72 -0.99
CA THR A 115 -9.59 7.09 0.32
C THR A 115 -9.50 5.59 0.16
N VAL A 116 -8.69 4.94 0.99
CA VAL A 116 -8.49 3.49 0.97
C VAL A 116 -8.84 2.92 2.34
N GLY A 117 -9.55 1.78 2.34
CA GLY A 117 -9.76 1.01 3.56
C GLY A 117 -8.73 -0.11 3.66
N ARG A 118 -8.31 -0.44 4.88
CA ARG A 118 -7.40 -1.55 5.18
C ARG A 118 -7.99 -2.44 6.25
N ILE A 119 -7.91 -3.74 6.05
CA ILE A 119 -8.18 -4.78 7.04
C ILE A 119 -6.85 -5.48 7.33
N SER A 120 -6.61 -5.81 8.60
CA SER A 120 -5.44 -6.58 9.01
C SER A 120 -5.84 -7.64 10.02
N LEU A 121 -5.40 -8.87 9.77
CA LEU A 121 -5.60 -10.03 10.63
C LEU A 121 -4.22 -10.51 11.11
N GLY A 122 -4.04 -10.56 12.42
CA GLY A 122 -2.74 -10.73 13.07
C GLY A 122 -2.13 -9.40 13.50
N ILE A 123 -0.80 -9.36 13.67
CA ILE A 123 -0.05 -8.15 14.00
C ILE A 123 0.26 -7.42 12.68
N PRO A 124 -0.36 -6.25 12.40
CA PRO A 124 -0.26 -5.61 11.10
C PRO A 124 1.20 -5.39 10.68
N SER A 125 1.49 -5.65 9.41
CA SER A 125 2.83 -5.51 8.81
C SER A 125 3.95 -6.37 9.43
N PHE A 126 3.66 -7.21 10.44
CA PHE A 126 4.66 -8.06 11.09
C PHE A 126 4.29 -9.55 11.01
N LEU A 127 3.06 -9.94 11.38
CA LEU A 127 2.63 -11.33 11.36
C LEU A 127 1.16 -11.44 10.99
N GLY A 128 0.87 -12.07 9.85
CA GLY A 128 -0.50 -12.29 9.39
C GLY A 128 -0.76 -11.67 8.01
N LEU A 129 -1.99 -11.20 7.80
CA LEU A 129 -2.47 -10.73 6.51
C LEU A 129 -2.90 -9.26 6.62
N ASP A 130 -2.38 -8.43 5.73
CA ASP A 130 -2.90 -7.09 5.48
C ASP A 130 -3.55 -7.04 4.10
N VAL A 131 -4.75 -6.47 4.01
CA VAL A 131 -5.42 -6.20 2.75
C VAL A 131 -5.89 -4.75 2.76
N SER A 132 -5.57 -3.99 1.72
CA SER A 132 -6.17 -2.69 1.49
C SER A 132 -6.83 -2.61 0.12
N ASN A 133 -7.90 -1.85 0.05
CA ASN A 133 -8.72 -1.68 -1.14
C ASN A 133 -9.53 -0.38 -1.05
N ASP A 134 -9.63 0.32 -2.16
CA ASP A 134 -10.37 1.58 -2.29
C ASP A 134 -11.90 1.39 -2.31
N LEU A 135 -12.39 0.19 -2.63
CA LEU A 135 -13.80 -0.20 -2.43
C LEU A 135 -14.28 0.02 -0.99
N TRP A 136 -13.40 -0.22 0.00
CA TRP A 136 -13.69 0.03 1.42
C TRP A 136 -13.40 1.46 1.87
N GLY A 137 -12.96 2.31 0.95
CA GLY A 137 -12.63 3.71 1.16
C GLY A 137 -13.60 4.61 0.43
N ASP A 138 -13.36 4.93 -0.84
CA ASP A 138 -14.20 5.82 -1.65
C ASP A 138 -15.22 5.09 -2.54
N GLY A 139 -15.24 3.74 -2.51
CA GLY A 139 -16.26 2.92 -3.17
C GLY A 139 -16.01 2.72 -4.65
N GLY A 140 -14.77 2.84 -5.14
CA GLY A 140 -14.45 2.61 -6.55
C GLY A 140 -13.09 1.96 -6.78
N ASP A 141 -12.91 1.40 -7.99
CA ASP A 141 -11.65 0.82 -8.47
C ASP A 141 -10.79 1.93 -9.09
N ARG A 142 -10.08 2.71 -8.27
CA ARG A 142 -9.27 3.87 -8.67
C ARG A 142 -7.81 3.64 -8.36
N PHE A 143 -7.00 4.67 -8.58
CA PHE A 143 -5.54 4.66 -8.60
C PHE A 143 -4.88 3.61 -7.71
N ARG A 144 -5.15 3.60 -6.40
CA ARG A 144 -4.66 2.55 -5.49
C ARG A 144 -5.75 1.50 -5.24
N THR A 145 -5.90 0.61 -6.20
CA THR A 145 -7.00 -0.37 -6.26
C THR A 145 -6.89 -1.41 -5.14
N SER A 146 -5.71 -2.01 -4.97
CA SER A 146 -5.53 -2.99 -3.91
C SER A 146 -4.08 -3.14 -3.47
N HIS A 147 -3.91 -3.60 -2.23
CA HIS A 147 -2.66 -4.15 -1.73
C HIS A 147 -2.98 -5.38 -0.90
N VAL A 148 -2.36 -6.52 -1.19
CA VAL A 148 -2.40 -7.70 -0.34
C VAL A 148 -0.99 -8.00 0.14
N ARG A 149 -0.81 -8.25 1.44
CA ARG A 149 0.49 -8.56 2.03
C ARG A 149 0.37 -9.66 3.07
N LEU A 150 1.15 -10.72 2.89
CA LEU A 150 1.37 -11.76 3.88
C LEU A 150 2.69 -11.49 4.59
N ASN A 151 2.65 -11.43 5.92
CA ASN A 151 3.78 -11.10 6.77
C ASN A 151 4.16 -12.27 7.69
N PHE A 152 5.44 -12.58 7.76
CA PHE A 152 6.05 -13.60 8.60
C PHE A 152 7.33 -13.05 9.23
N GLY A 153 7.16 -12.16 10.20
CA GLY A 153 8.24 -11.42 10.85
C GLY A 153 9.02 -10.55 9.85
N PRO A 154 10.32 -10.80 9.64
CA PRO A 154 11.12 -10.02 8.70
C PRO A 154 10.80 -10.34 7.23
N LEU A 155 10.19 -11.49 6.95
CA LEU A 155 9.83 -11.93 5.60
C LEU A 155 8.41 -11.49 5.25
N ARG A 156 8.20 -11.08 4.00
CA ARG A 156 6.85 -10.80 3.48
C ARG A 156 6.74 -11.11 2.00
N MET A 157 5.52 -11.37 1.58
CA MET A 157 5.13 -11.45 0.18
C MET A 157 3.97 -10.50 -0.03
N GLY A 158 4.02 -9.73 -1.13
CA GLY A 158 3.00 -8.72 -1.37
C GLY A 158 2.67 -8.54 -2.84
N GLN A 159 1.47 -8.01 -3.03
CA GLN A 159 0.92 -7.64 -4.32
C GLN A 159 0.30 -6.25 -4.18
N ALA A 160 0.59 -5.36 -5.11
CA ALA A 160 0.08 -3.99 -5.10
C ALA A 160 -0.41 -3.63 -6.51
N LEU A 161 -1.64 -3.15 -6.61
CA LEU A 161 -2.25 -2.70 -7.85
C LEU A 161 -2.37 -1.19 -7.88
N PHE A 162 -1.89 -0.62 -8.98
CA PHE A 162 -2.18 0.76 -9.31
C PHE A 162 -2.76 0.87 -10.71
N THR A 163 -4.02 1.27 -10.79
CA THR A 163 -4.84 1.16 -12.00
C THR A 163 -5.52 2.49 -12.30
N GLY A 164 -5.82 2.76 -13.56
CA GLY A 164 -6.58 3.95 -13.93
C GLY A 164 -7.92 4.09 -13.27
N ASP A 165 -8.47 5.29 -13.41
CA ASP A 165 -9.67 5.73 -12.72
C ASP A 165 -10.83 5.77 -13.71
N PRO A 166 -11.81 4.86 -13.64
CA PRO A 166 -13.03 4.91 -14.46
C PRO A 166 -13.99 6.04 -14.03
N GLY A 167 -13.67 6.78 -12.97
CA GLY A 167 -14.52 7.75 -12.30
C GLY A 167 -15.28 7.12 -11.13
N LEU A 168 -15.72 7.94 -10.17
CA LEU A 168 -16.56 7.48 -9.06
C LEU A 168 -18.04 7.35 -9.42
N LYS A 169 -18.51 8.08 -10.44
CA LYS A 169 -19.91 8.14 -10.86
C LYS A 169 -19.99 8.10 -12.38
N ASN A 170 -21.11 7.60 -12.91
CA ASN A 170 -21.38 7.54 -14.36
C ASN A 170 -20.28 6.83 -15.15
N ARG A 171 -19.77 5.72 -14.61
CA ARG A 171 -18.75 4.89 -15.27
C ARG A 171 -19.32 4.35 -16.57
N GLN A 172 -18.54 4.42 -17.63
CA GLN A 172 -18.91 3.83 -18.92
C GLN A 172 -18.29 2.45 -19.04
N THR A 173 -19.09 1.49 -19.51
CA THR A 173 -18.67 0.12 -19.75
C THR A 173 -19.08 -0.32 -21.15
N GLU A 174 -18.29 -1.20 -21.74
CA GLU A 174 -18.57 -1.86 -23.01
C GLU A 174 -18.34 -3.37 -22.86
N ASN A 175 -19.04 -4.17 -23.66
CA ASN A 175 -18.79 -5.61 -23.70
C ASN A 175 -17.60 -5.90 -24.63
N ILE A 176 -16.48 -6.31 -24.05
CA ILE A 176 -15.26 -6.66 -24.77
C ILE A 176 -14.95 -8.12 -24.47
N ASN A 177 -14.93 -8.97 -25.51
CA ASN A 177 -14.68 -10.41 -25.39
C ASN A 177 -15.62 -11.13 -24.40
N GLY A 178 -16.90 -10.74 -24.36
CA GLY A 178 -17.90 -11.36 -23.49
C GLY A 178 -17.84 -10.90 -22.02
N LYS A 179 -17.06 -9.84 -21.72
CA LYS A 179 -16.93 -9.28 -20.38
C LYS A 179 -17.22 -7.78 -20.41
N GLU A 180 -18.06 -7.34 -19.49
CA GLU A 180 -18.24 -5.92 -19.23
C GLU A 180 -16.90 -5.31 -18.80
N THR A 181 -16.48 -4.25 -19.48
CA THR A 181 -15.15 -3.66 -19.34
C THR A 181 -15.27 -2.14 -19.27
N TYR A 182 -14.61 -1.50 -18.31
CA TYR A 182 -14.54 -0.05 -18.20
C TYR A 182 -13.87 0.56 -19.42
N VAL A 183 -14.48 1.63 -19.94
CA VAL A 183 -13.95 2.43 -21.04
C VAL A 183 -13.80 3.89 -20.63
N LYS A 184 -12.96 4.61 -21.36
CA LYS A 184 -12.69 6.03 -21.12
C LYS A 184 -13.98 6.84 -21.27
N SER A 185 -14.19 7.76 -20.32
CA SER A 185 -15.30 8.70 -20.32
C SER A 185 -14.81 10.12 -20.00
N PRO A 186 -15.65 11.16 -20.11
CA PRO A 186 -15.31 12.49 -19.61
C PRO A 186 -15.00 12.55 -18.11
N TYR A 187 -15.40 11.53 -17.35
CA TYR A 187 -15.29 11.47 -15.89
C TYR A 187 -14.13 10.60 -15.39
N GLY A 188 -13.40 9.94 -16.29
CA GLY A 188 -12.31 9.03 -15.93
C GLY A 188 -11.65 8.34 -17.11
N ASP A 189 -10.38 7.99 -16.93
CA ASP A 189 -9.61 7.20 -17.87
C ASP A 189 -9.12 5.91 -17.18
N PRO A 190 -9.84 4.78 -17.35
CA PRO A 190 -9.47 3.52 -16.72
C PRO A 190 -8.17 2.95 -17.30
N ASP A 191 -7.74 3.39 -18.49
CA ASP A 191 -6.50 2.96 -19.16
C ASP A 191 -5.27 3.75 -18.73
N LYS A 192 -5.46 4.84 -17.98
CA LYS A 192 -4.39 5.68 -17.46
C LYS A 192 -3.71 4.99 -16.27
N TYR A 193 -2.42 4.72 -16.36
CA TYR A 193 -1.64 4.04 -15.30
C TYR A 193 -1.95 2.55 -15.17
N ARG A 194 -0.90 1.74 -15.23
CA ARG A 194 -0.96 0.28 -15.24
C ARG A 194 0.20 -0.29 -14.45
N HIS A 195 -0.05 -0.66 -13.21
CA HIS A 195 0.92 -1.34 -12.37
C HIS A 195 0.28 -2.53 -11.65
N GLY A 196 0.98 -3.65 -11.73
CA GLY A 196 0.69 -4.87 -11.00
C GLY A 196 2.00 -5.37 -10.43
N THR A 197 2.35 -4.87 -9.25
CA THR A 197 3.58 -5.24 -8.57
C THR A 197 3.35 -6.50 -7.78
N PHE A 198 4.24 -7.48 -7.93
CA PHE A 198 4.35 -8.64 -7.06
C PHE A 198 5.77 -8.72 -6.53
N TYR A 199 5.95 -8.88 -5.22
CA TYR A 199 7.25 -8.78 -4.58
C TYR A 199 7.41 -9.70 -3.38
N LEU A 200 8.68 -9.99 -3.07
CA LEU A 200 9.14 -10.56 -1.82
C LEU A 200 9.93 -9.51 -1.06
N GLY A 201 9.76 -9.44 0.25
CA GLY A 201 10.47 -8.51 1.11
C GLY A 201 11.22 -9.21 2.24
N PHE A 202 12.38 -8.67 2.58
CA PHE A 202 13.14 -9.03 3.77
C PHE A 202 13.62 -7.74 4.45
N GLY A 203 13.18 -7.54 5.70
CA GLY A 203 13.48 -6.30 6.42
C GLY A 203 13.02 -5.06 5.64
N PRO A 204 13.85 -4.02 5.47
CA PRO A 204 13.44 -2.80 4.76
C PRO A 204 13.51 -2.91 3.23
N VAL A 205 13.83 -4.08 2.65
CA VAL A 205 14.02 -4.24 1.21
C VAL A 205 12.92 -5.11 0.61
N GLU A 206 12.42 -4.71 -0.56
CA GLU A 206 11.46 -5.45 -1.38
C GLU A 206 12.02 -5.60 -2.80
N VAL A 207 11.89 -6.80 -3.35
CA VAL A 207 12.32 -7.14 -4.72
C VAL A 207 11.22 -7.92 -5.42
N GLY A 208 10.97 -7.61 -6.68
CA GLY A 208 9.90 -8.22 -7.44
C GLY A 208 9.80 -7.72 -8.87
N TRP A 209 8.58 -7.81 -9.40
CA TRP A 209 8.26 -7.43 -10.77
C TRP A 209 6.95 -6.66 -10.82
N ASP A 210 6.93 -5.64 -11.65
CA ASP A 210 5.73 -4.91 -12.01
C ASP A 210 5.38 -5.15 -13.48
N SER A 211 4.13 -5.56 -13.74
CA SER A 211 3.64 -5.74 -15.10
C SER A 211 2.12 -5.67 -15.22
N GLU A 212 1.64 -5.28 -16.40
CA GLU A 212 0.21 -5.30 -16.73
C GLU A 212 -0.38 -6.71 -16.68
N LYS A 213 0.40 -7.74 -17.01
CA LYS A 213 -0.05 -9.14 -16.90
C LYS A 213 -0.36 -9.51 -15.45
N THR A 214 0.48 -9.08 -14.52
CA THR A 214 0.25 -9.26 -13.08
C THR A 214 -1.03 -8.53 -12.65
N ARG A 215 -1.21 -7.28 -13.08
CA ARG A 215 -2.41 -6.49 -12.78
C ARG A 215 -3.67 -7.19 -13.30
N ASN A 216 -3.69 -7.55 -14.58
CA ASN A 216 -4.82 -8.24 -15.22
C ASN A 216 -5.17 -9.56 -14.51
N PHE A 217 -4.16 -10.36 -14.16
CA PHE A 217 -4.38 -11.62 -13.45
C PHE A 217 -5.07 -11.39 -12.09
N PHE A 218 -4.48 -10.57 -11.21
CA PHE A 218 -5.05 -10.39 -9.87
C PHE A 218 -6.35 -9.60 -9.88
N GLN A 219 -6.43 -8.52 -10.66
CA GLN A 219 -7.60 -7.66 -10.68
C GLN A 219 -8.76 -8.30 -11.41
N ASN A 220 -8.59 -8.60 -12.70
CA ASN A 220 -9.70 -9.04 -13.54
C ASN A 220 -10.01 -10.52 -13.32
N LEU A 221 -8.99 -11.38 -13.38
CA LEU A 221 -9.22 -12.83 -13.39
C LEU A 221 -9.53 -13.40 -12.00
N VAL A 222 -8.92 -12.85 -10.94
CA VAL A 222 -9.17 -13.31 -9.56
C VAL A 222 -10.30 -12.50 -8.92
N VAL A 223 -10.12 -11.20 -8.71
CA VAL A 223 -11.06 -10.41 -7.89
C VAL A 223 -12.35 -10.09 -8.63
N HIS A 224 -12.29 -9.50 -9.83
CA HIS A 224 -13.49 -9.03 -10.53
C HIS A 224 -14.39 -10.17 -10.99
N ASN A 225 -13.82 -11.31 -11.38
CA ASN A 225 -14.61 -12.53 -11.62
C ASN A 225 -15.34 -13.02 -10.37
N LEU A 226 -14.71 -12.93 -9.20
CA LEU A 226 -15.29 -13.39 -7.95
C LEU A 226 -16.45 -12.50 -7.50
N ILE A 227 -16.34 -11.18 -7.68
CA ILE A 227 -17.32 -10.21 -7.18
C ILE A 227 -18.27 -9.65 -8.25
N GLY A 228 -18.10 -10.06 -9.52
CA GLY A 228 -18.92 -9.58 -10.64
C GLY A 228 -18.69 -8.12 -11.03
N SER A 229 -17.48 -7.59 -10.82
CA SER A 229 -17.13 -6.20 -11.20
C SER A 229 -16.71 -6.09 -12.68
N PRO A 230 -16.98 -4.97 -13.38
CA PRO A 230 -16.47 -4.74 -14.74
C PRO A 230 -14.94 -4.80 -14.81
N TYR A 231 -14.41 -5.32 -15.90
CA TYR A 231 -12.97 -5.45 -16.10
C TYR A 231 -12.30 -4.13 -16.42
N PHE A 232 -10.99 -4.06 -16.17
CA PHE A 232 -10.11 -3.12 -16.87
C PHE A 232 -9.58 -3.77 -18.13
N LYS A 233 -9.41 -3.00 -19.21
CA LYS A 233 -8.85 -3.53 -20.45
C LYS A 233 -7.46 -4.13 -20.20
N ASP A 234 -7.22 -5.34 -20.73
CA ASP A 234 -5.88 -5.94 -20.72
C ASP A 234 -5.01 -5.24 -21.76
N LEU A 235 -4.03 -4.46 -21.29
CA LEU A 235 -3.13 -3.71 -22.15
C LEU A 235 -1.80 -4.43 -22.39
N SER A 236 -1.62 -5.66 -21.91
CA SER A 236 -0.33 -6.37 -21.89
C SER A 236 0.25 -6.67 -23.28
N ASN A 237 -0.59 -6.64 -24.32
CA ASN A 237 -0.16 -6.81 -25.71
C ASN A 237 0.40 -5.54 -26.34
N LEU A 238 0.13 -4.36 -25.78
CA LEU A 238 0.63 -3.08 -26.29
C LEU A 238 2.14 -2.92 -25.99
N PRO A 239 2.93 -2.36 -26.93
CA PRO A 239 4.39 -2.26 -26.77
C PRO A 239 4.84 -1.63 -25.45
N GLN A 240 4.14 -0.60 -24.97
CA GLN A 240 4.47 0.11 -23.74
C GLN A 240 4.22 -0.69 -22.44
N TYR A 241 3.32 -1.69 -22.47
CA TYR A 241 2.93 -2.48 -21.28
C TYR A 241 3.39 -3.93 -21.34
N ARG A 242 3.99 -4.35 -22.46
CA ARG A 242 4.48 -5.72 -22.69
C ARG A 242 5.65 -6.09 -21.79
N ARG A 243 6.49 -5.11 -21.41
CA ARG A 243 7.71 -5.35 -20.65
C ARG A 243 7.42 -5.43 -19.15
N LYS A 244 8.00 -6.45 -18.49
CA LYS A 244 8.08 -6.50 -17.04
C LYS A 244 9.13 -5.50 -16.57
N ARG A 245 8.81 -4.73 -15.53
CA ARG A 245 9.72 -3.76 -14.90
C ARG A 245 10.24 -4.37 -13.60
N PRO A 246 11.56 -4.30 -13.31
CA PRO A 246 12.08 -4.74 -12.03
C PRO A 246 11.54 -3.82 -10.92
N PHE A 247 11.01 -4.42 -9.87
CA PHE A 247 10.62 -3.74 -8.65
C PHE A 247 11.73 -3.95 -7.63
N ILE A 248 12.39 -2.87 -7.22
CA ILE A 248 13.36 -2.88 -6.13
C ILE A 248 13.04 -1.66 -5.30
N GLN A 249 12.75 -1.86 -4.02
CA GLN A 249 12.32 -0.79 -3.13
C GLN A 249 12.98 -0.97 -1.77
N PHE A 250 13.74 0.05 -1.34
CA PHE A 250 14.09 0.26 0.05
C PHE A 250 13.02 1.12 0.72
N GLY A 251 12.76 0.81 1.98
CA GLY A 251 11.69 1.39 2.76
C GLY A 251 10.47 0.48 2.79
N TRP A 252 9.62 0.69 3.78
CA TRP A 252 8.33 0.02 3.83
C TRP A 252 7.35 0.87 3.04
N GLY A 253 7.02 0.44 1.83
CA GLY A 253 5.88 1.00 1.13
C GLY A 253 4.66 0.88 2.06
N PRO A 254 3.92 1.97 2.33
CA PRO A 254 2.69 1.89 3.09
C PRO A 254 1.82 0.89 2.35
N MET A 255 1.09 0.07 3.13
CA MET A 255 -0.21 -0.37 2.63
C MET A 255 -0.94 0.95 2.38
N TRP A 256 -1.06 1.33 1.11
CA TRP A 256 -1.91 2.46 0.78
C TRP A 256 -3.33 2.15 1.19
#